data_AF-X0X636-F1
#
_entry.id   AF-X0X636-F1
#
_cell.length_a   1.000
_cell.length_b   1.000
_cell.length_c   1.000
_cell.angle_alpha   90.00
_cell.angle_beta   90.00
_cell.angle_gamma   90.00
#
_symmetry.space_group_name_H-M   'P 1'
#
loop_
_entity.id
_entity.type
_entity.pdbx_description
1 polymer ?
#
loop_
_entity_poly.entity_id
_entity_poly.type
_entity_poly.pdbx_seq_one_letter_code
_entity_poly.pdbx_strand_id
1 'polypeptide(L)'
;MATFEFNGKHFYIDGRLKRQLDDKVITDLEKRDKDAVFIVEGKERSGKSKFADILAAYIASKTGTEYNLSNVCMSPLEFRNKIMSAKKKQTVIYDEAHRGMASSRALSEINNILKDL
;
A
#
# COMPACT_ATOMS: atom_id res chain seq x y z
N MET A 1 -13.34 -17.03 2.64
CA MET A 1 -12.35 -16.24 3.41
C MET A 1 -11.15 -17.12 3.73
N ALA A 2 -9.96 -16.55 3.69
CA ALA A 2 -8.70 -17.18 4.08
C ALA A 2 -8.10 -16.43 5.28
N THR A 3 -7.16 -17.05 5.98
CA THR A 3 -6.43 -16.44 7.10
C THR A 3 -4.94 -16.36 6.80
N PHE A 4 -4.26 -15.43 7.46
CA PHE A 4 -2.80 -15.35 7.49
C PHE A 4 -2.33 -14.83 8.86
N GLU A 5 -1.07 -15.10 9.18
CA GLU A 5 -0.44 -14.61 10.40
C GLU A 5 0.52 -13.47 10.07
N PHE A 6 0.50 -12.42 10.89
CA PHE A 6 1.46 -11.32 10.81
C PHE A 6 1.71 -10.78 12.23
N ASN A 7 2.98 -10.64 12.62
CA ASN A 7 3.39 -10.20 13.97
C ASN A 7 2.67 -10.96 15.12
N GLY A 8 2.56 -12.28 15.01
CA GLY A 8 1.92 -13.13 16.02
C GLY A 8 0.40 -12.97 16.14
N LYS A 9 -0.25 -12.31 15.17
CA LYS A 9 -1.71 -12.12 15.13
C LYS A 9 -2.29 -12.73 13.87
N HIS A 10 -3.50 -13.27 13.99
CA HIS A 10 -4.26 -13.81 12.86
C HIS A 10 -5.18 -12.75 12.24
N PHE A 11 -5.14 -12.66 10.92
CA PHE A 11 -5.95 -11.75 10.12
C PHE A 11 -6.76 -12.52 9.07
N TYR A 12 -7.83 -11.89 8.60
CA TYR A 12 -8.68 -12.39 7.53
C TYR A 12 -8.40 -11.66 6.22
N ILE A 13 -8.45 -12.41 5.13
CA ILE A 13 -8.39 -11.87 3.76
C ILE A 13 -9.39 -12.62 2.88
N ASP A 14 -9.95 -11.93 1.89
CA ASP A 14 -10.79 -12.60 0.89
C ASP A 14 -9.97 -13.66 0.11
N GLY A 15 -10.58 -14.81 -0.15
CA GLY A 15 -9.89 -15.95 -0.78
C GLY A 15 -9.54 -15.68 -2.24
N ARG A 16 -10.41 -14.97 -2.97
CA ARG A 16 -10.15 -14.60 -4.37
C ARG A 16 -9.05 -13.56 -4.45
N LEU A 17 -9.13 -12.53 -3.60
CA LEU A 17 -8.09 -11.50 -3.50
C LEU A 17 -6.74 -12.13 -3.16
N LYS A 18 -6.70 -13.00 -2.13
CA LYS A 18 -5.48 -13.72 -1.73
C LYS A 18 -4.82 -14.42 -2.92
N ARG A 19 -5.60 -15.21 -3.68
CA ARG A 19 -5.09 -15.92 -4.86
C ARG A 19 -4.54 -14.96 -5.91
N GLN A 20 -5.23 -13.85 -6.18
CA GLN A 20 -4.76 -12.85 -7.15
C GLN A 20 -3.47 -12.18 -6.71
N LEU A 21 -3.31 -11.92 -5.40
CA LEU A 21 -2.07 -11.38 -4.85
C LEU A 21 -0.93 -12.39 -4.98
N ASP A 22 -1.14 -13.65 -4.59
CA ASP A 22 -0.12 -14.70 -4.65
C ASP A 22 0.34 -14.96 -6.10
N ASP A 23 -0.60 -15.16 -7.01
CA ASP A 23 -0.32 -15.58 -8.38
C ASP A 23 0.33 -14.46 -9.21
N LYS A 24 -0.05 -13.20 -8.94
CA LYS A 24 0.40 -12.06 -9.75
C LYS A 24 1.35 -11.15 -8.97
N VAL A 25 0.86 -10.52 -7.90
CA VAL A 25 1.61 -9.46 -7.22
C VAL A 25 2.86 -10.00 -6.54
N ILE A 26 2.73 -11.03 -5.71
CA ILE A 26 3.87 -11.64 -5.01
C ILE A 26 4.84 -12.23 -6.02
N THR A 27 4.34 -12.86 -7.08
CA THR A 27 5.19 -13.39 -8.16
C THR A 27 5.96 -12.29 -8.88
N ASP A 28 5.31 -11.17 -9.22
CA ASP A 28 5.95 -10.02 -9.88
C ASP A 28 6.98 -9.33 -8.95
N LEU A 29 6.66 -9.16 -7.66
CA LEU A 29 7.56 -8.60 -6.64
C LEU A 29 8.80 -9.48 -6.40
N GLU A 30 8.60 -10.79 -6.25
CA GLU A 30 9.67 -11.73 -5.87
C GLU A 30 10.55 -12.14 -7.04
N LYS A 31 9.96 -12.43 -8.20
CA LYS A 31 10.67 -13.07 -9.32
C LYS A 31 11.04 -12.10 -10.43
N ARG A 32 10.34 -10.97 -10.56
CA ARG A 32 10.49 -10.06 -11.69
C ARG A 32 10.95 -8.66 -11.29
N ASP A 33 11.16 -8.44 -9.99
CA ASP A 33 11.62 -7.19 -9.42
C ASP A 33 10.79 -5.98 -9.88
N LYS A 34 9.46 -6.16 -9.86
CA LYS A 34 8.51 -5.12 -10.25
C LYS A 34 7.83 -4.52 -9.04
N ASP A 35 7.58 -3.22 -9.12
CA ASP A 35 6.72 -2.53 -8.18
C ASP A 35 5.23 -2.78 -8.47
N ALA A 36 4.42 -2.70 -7.41
CA ALA A 36 2.98 -2.83 -7.48
C ALA A 36 2.31 -1.62 -6.85
N VAL A 37 1.39 -1.00 -7.58
CA VAL A 37 0.60 0.14 -7.11
C VAL A 37 -0.85 -0.29 -6.93
N PHE A 38 -1.40 0.01 -5.76
CA PHE A 38 -2.79 -0.27 -5.42
C PHE A 38 -3.55 1.03 -5.22
N ILE A 39 -4.75 1.10 -5.81
CA ILE A 39 -5.67 2.22 -5.62
C ILE A 39 -6.89 1.67 -4.88
N VAL A 40 -7.14 2.20 -3.69
CA VAL A 40 -8.28 1.82 -2.85
C VAL A 40 -9.24 3.00 -2.78
N GLU A 41 -10.36 2.87 -3.48
CA GLU A 41 -11.39 3.91 -3.56
C GLU A 41 -12.72 3.44 -2.95
N GLY A 42 -13.56 4.38 -2.54
CA GLY A 42 -14.87 4.11 -1.95
C GLY A 42 -15.34 5.24 -1.03
N LYS A 43 -16.60 5.15 -0.58
CA LYS A 43 -17.22 6.15 0.30
C LYS A 43 -16.46 6.32 1.62
N GLU A 44 -16.57 7.48 2.24
CA GLU A 44 -16.04 7.69 3.60
C GLU A 44 -16.64 6.66 4.56
N ARG A 45 -15.86 6.19 5.55
CA ARG A 45 -16.26 5.16 6.54
C ARG A 45 -16.60 3.78 5.98
N SER A 46 -16.25 3.48 4.72
CA SER A 46 -16.42 2.13 4.13
C SER A 46 -15.32 1.12 4.50
N GLY A 47 -14.33 1.50 5.31
CA GLY A 47 -13.25 0.61 5.75
C GLY A 47 -12.01 0.60 4.86
N LYS A 48 -11.84 1.57 3.95
CA LYS A 48 -10.69 1.67 3.02
C LYS A 48 -9.32 1.58 3.71
N SER A 49 -9.08 2.40 4.74
CA SER A 49 -7.82 2.41 5.48
C SER A 49 -7.55 1.04 6.10
N LYS A 50 -8.59 0.40 6.65
CA LYS A 50 -8.45 -0.93 7.23
C LYS A 50 -8.17 -2.01 6.19
N PHE A 51 -8.79 -1.90 5.02
CA PHE A 51 -8.52 -2.78 3.89
C PHE A 51 -7.08 -2.62 3.39
N ALA A 52 -6.60 -1.37 3.24
CA ALA A 52 -5.23 -1.07 2.85
C ALA A 52 -4.21 -1.62 3.87
N ASP A 53 -4.48 -1.49 5.17
CA ASP A 53 -3.67 -2.11 6.23
C ASP A 53 -3.57 -3.63 6.11
N ILE A 54 -4.70 -4.31 5.89
CA ILE A 54 -4.72 -5.77 5.74
C ILE A 54 -3.95 -6.19 4.49
N LEU A 55 -4.10 -5.44 3.40
CA LEU A 55 -3.37 -5.68 2.16
C LEU A 55 -1.86 -5.53 2.36
N ALA A 56 -1.42 -4.45 3.00
CA ALA A 56 -0.01 -4.20 3.29
C ALA A 56 0.58 -5.26 4.23
N ALA A 57 -0.12 -5.59 5.30
CA ALA A 57 0.29 -6.67 6.22
C ALA A 57 0.38 -8.03 5.51
N TYR A 58 -0.56 -8.32 4.60
CA TYR A 58 -0.51 -9.55 3.81
C TYR A 58 0.73 -9.60 2.93
N ILE A 59 1.02 -8.54 2.17
CA ILE A 59 2.20 -8.46 1.30
C ILE A 59 3.47 -8.59 2.13
N ALA A 60 3.58 -7.83 3.24
CA ALA A 60 4.70 -7.89 4.16
C ALA A 60 4.93 -9.31 4.72
N SER A 61 3.85 -10.03 5.07
CA SER A 61 3.94 -11.43 5.52
C SER A 61 4.50 -12.38 4.45
N LYS A 62 4.35 -12.05 3.16
CA LYS A 62 4.81 -12.87 2.03
C LYS A 62 6.21 -12.52 1.57
N THR A 63 6.58 -11.25 1.64
CA THR A 63 7.90 -10.76 1.22
C THR A 63 8.91 -10.72 2.37
N GLY A 64 8.46 -10.98 3.60
CA GLY A 64 9.30 -10.94 4.80
C GLY A 64 9.73 -9.52 5.18
N THR A 65 9.00 -8.50 4.73
CA THR A 65 9.31 -7.10 5.04
C THR A 65 8.57 -6.64 6.29
N GLU A 66 9.12 -5.62 6.95
CA GLU A 66 8.48 -4.99 8.10
C GLU A 66 7.36 -4.05 7.66
N TYR A 67 6.22 -4.16 8.34
CA TYR A 67 5.09 -3.23 8.20
C TYR A 67 4.56 -2.81 9.57
N ASN A 68 4.40 -1.50 9.77
CA ASN A 68 3.78 -0.90 10.94
C ASN A 68 3.19 0.48 10.58
N LEU A 69 2.61 1.18 11.55
CA LEU A 69 1.96 2.48 11.33
C LEU A 69 2.90 3.55 10.76
N SER A 70 4.22 3.43 10.93
CA SER A 70 5.14 4.38 10.29
C SER A 70 5.09 4.30 8.77
N ASN A 71 4.67 3.18 8.18
CA ASN A 71 4.51 3.01 6.74
C ASN A 71 3.29 3.75 6.16
N VAL A 72 2.44 4.34 7.01
CA VAL A 72 1.24 5.06 6.60
C VAL A 72 1.53 6.56 6.62
N CYS A 73 1.46 7.16 5.44
CA CYS A 73 1.67 8.59 5.21
C CYS A 73 0.33 9.28 5.03
N MET A 74 0.20 10.49 5.59
CA MET A 74 -1.04 11.29 5.51
C MET A 74 -0.91 12.47 4.55
N SER A 75 0.29 12.71 4.00
CA SER A 75 0.57 13.80 3.07
C SER A 75 1.38 13.34 1.85
N PRO A 76 1.31 14.05 0.71
CA PRO A 76 2.03 13.66 -0.49
C PRO A 76 3.55 13.74 -0.33
N LEU A 77 4.06 14.76 0.38
CA LEU A 77 5.50 14.94 0.59
C LEU A 77 6.07 13.82 1.48
N GLU A 78 5.35 13.45 2.54
CA GLU A 78 5.72 12.32 3.39
C GLU A 78 5.72 11.02 2.58
N PHE A 79 4.67 10.79 1.79
CA PHE A 79 4.57 9.61 0.93
C PHE A 79 5.74 9.53 -0.06
N ARG A 80 6.06 10.63 -0.76
CA ARG A 80 7.20 10.71 -1.67
C ARG A 80 8.51 10.37 -0.97
N ASN A 81 8.79 11.01 0.17
CA ASN A 81 10.03 10.77 0.88
C ASN A 81 10.13 9.33 1.39
N LYS A 82 8.99 8.74 1.78
CA LYS A 82 8.91 7.36 2.27
C LYS A 82 9.15 6.35 1.15
N ILE A 83 8.57 6.52 -0.04
CA ILE A 83 8.80 5.60 -1.17
C ILE A 83 10.24 5.70 -1.68
N MET A 84 10.83 6.90 -1.72
CA MET A 84 12.21 7.09 -2.17
C MET A 84 13.25 6.49 -1.21
N SER A 85 12.90 6.35 0.07
CA SER A 85 13.74 5.74 1.10
C SER A 85 13.31 4.31 1.47
N ALA A 86 12.30 3.77 0.80
CA ALA A 86 11.74 2.46 1.11
C ALA A 86 12.77 1.36 0.80
N LYS A 87 12.81 0.35 1.67
CA LYS A 87 13.58 -0.87 1.39
C LYS A 87 12.89 -1.66 0.28
N LYS A 88 13.65 -2.53 -0.39
CA LYS A 88 13.14 -3.42 -1.43
C LYS A 88 11.89 -4.17 -0.93
N LYS A 89 10.80 -4.15 -1.70
CA LYS A 89 9.49 -4.79 -1.42
C LYS A 89 8.77 -4.27 -0.17
N GLN A 90 9.20 -3.15 0.40
CA GLN A 90 8.54 -2.55 1.55
C GLN A 90 7.25 -1.85 1.10
N THR A 91 6.17 -2.10 1.82
CA THR A 91 4.88 -1.46 1.56
C THR A 91 4.83 -0.06 2.17
N VAL A 92 4.31 0.90 1.42
CA VAL A 92 4.01 2.26 1.90
C VAL A 92 2.57 2.59 1.52
N ILE A 93 1.81 3.16 2.46
CA ILE A 93 0.41 3.56 2.24
C ILE A 93 0.33 5.09 2.23
N TYR A 94 -0.41 5.64 1.27
CA TYR A 94 -0.86 7.02 1.32
C TYR A 94 -2.35 7.05 1.69
N ASP A 95 -2.64 7.32 2.96
CA ASP A 95 -4.02 7.50 3.43
C ASP A 95 -4.42 8.98 3.31
N GLU A 96 -5.70 9.27 3.07
CA GLU A 96 -6.23 10.60 2.70
C GLU A 96 -5.77 11.18 1.34
N ALA A 97 -5.28 10.33 0.43
CA ALA A 97 -4.80 10.74 -0.88
C ALA A 97 -5.84 11.53 -1.71
N HIS A 98 -7.14 11.25 -1.58
CA HIS A 98 -8.19 12.03 -2.25
C HIS A 98 -8.21 13.50 -1.80
N ARG A 99 -8.01 13.79 -0.50
CA ARG A 99 -7.96 15.18 -0.01
C ARG A 99 -6.69 15.88 -0.49
N GLY A 100 -5.57 15.16 -0.50
CA GLY A 100 -4.31 15.65 -1.06
C GLY A 100 -4.41 15.95 -2.57
N MET A 101 -5.04 15.08 -3.36
CA MET A 101 -5.19 15.26 -4.81
C MET A 101 -6.32 16.23 -5.20
N ALA A 102 -7.27 16.55 -4.32
CA ALA A 102 -8.39 17.44 -4.66
C ALA A 102 -8.07 18.94 -4.49
N SER A 103 -6.96 19.32 -3.84
CA SER A 103 -6.60 20.73 -3.74
C SER A 103 -5.86 21.20 -4.99
N SER A 104 -6.30 22.29 -5.61
CA SER A 104 -5.78 22.79 -6.89
C SER A 104 -4.30 23.18 -6.87
N ARG A 105 -3.73 23.51 -5.70
CA ARG A 105 -2.28 23.69 -5.49
C ARG A 105 -1.54 22.37 -5.33
N ALA A 106 -2.13 21.41 -4.62
CA ALA A 106 -1.53 20.10 -4.47
C ALA A 106 -1.57 19.31 -5.78
N LEU A 107 -2.51 19.54 -6.70
CA LEU A 107 -2.45 18.91 -8.04
C LEU A 107 -1.20 19.32 -8.83
N SER A 108 -0.74 20.58 -8.75
CA SER A 108 0.49 20.97 -9.43
C SER A 108 1.73 20.43 -8.72
N GLU A 109 1.78 20.48 -7.38
CA GLU A 109 2.90 19.92 -6.61
C GLU A 109 2.96 18.39 -6.70
N ILE A 110 1.84 17.68 -6.53
CA ILE A 110 1.72 16.23 -6.65
C ILE A 110 2.05 15.80 -8.08
N ASN A 111 1.53 16.48 -9.12
CA ASN A 111 1.89 16.11 -10.49
C ASN A 111 3.37 16.31 -10.78
N ASN A 112 4.01 17.36 -10.24
CA ASN A 112 5.46 17.54 -10.39
C ASN A 112 6.23 16.46 -9.61
N ILE A 113 5.80 16.17 -8.38
CA ILE A 113 6.39 15.13 -7.53
C ILE A 113 6.27 13.73 -8.14
N LEU A 114 5.10 13.38 -8.70
CA LEU A 114 4.85 12.08 -9.32
C LEU A 114 5.48 11.96 -10.71
N LYS A 115 5.68 13.07 -11.44
CA LYS A 115 6.43 13.07 -12.72
C LYS A 115 7.92 12.76 -12.53
N ASP A 116 8.46 13.09 -11.37
CA ASP A 116 9.88 12.90 -11.03
C ASP A 116 10.16 11.54 -10.35
N LEU A 117 9.16 10.66 -10.23
CA LEU A 117 9.30 9.27 -9.77
C LEU A 117 9.46 8.32 -10.96
#